data_AF-A0A3E3ITS6-F1
#
_entry.id   AF-A0A3E3ITS6-F1
#
_cell.length_a   1.000
_cell.length_b   1.000
_cell.length_c   1.000
_cell.angle_alpha   90.00
_cell.angle_beta   90.00
_cell.angle_gamma   90.00
#
_symmetry.space_group_name_H-M   'P 1'
#
loop_
_entity.id
_entity.type
_entity.pdbx_description
1 polymer ?
#
loop_
_entity_poly.entity_id
_entity_poly.type
_entity_poly.pdbx_seq_one_letter_code
_entity_poly.pdbx_strand_id
1 'polypeptide(L)' 'MTPLEIFWEDGRRFEIDRVLDRRRAASLKAGGVGIRYLCRIRGRETYLFYEGPRWFVEGK' A
#
# COMPACT_ATOMS: atom_id res chain seq x y z
N MET A 1 3.38 -14.19 -0.66
CA MET A 1 2.46 -13.72 0.41
C MET A 1 1.78 -12.46 -0.11
N THR A 2 0.46 -12.51 -0.31
CA THR A 2 -0.33 -11.37 -0.79
C THR A 2 -1.10 -10.84 0.41
N PRO A 3 -0.98 -9.56 0.79
CA PRO A 3 -1.73 -9.03 1.92
C PRO A 3 -3.22 -9.03 1.56
N LEU A 4 -4.05 -9.67 2.38
CA LEU A 4 -5.52 -9.63 2.28
C LEU A 4 -6.10 -8.41 3.02
N GLU A 5 -5.33 -7.86 3.96
CA GLU A 5 -5.71 -6.74 4.80
C GLU A 5 -4.55 -5.75 4.92
N ILE A 6 -4.88 -4.47 4.97
CA ILE A 6 -3.95 -3.40 5.29
C ILE A 6 -4.40 -2.68 6.55
N PHE A 7 -3.40 -2.28 7.33
CA PHE A 7 -3.58 -1.47 8.51
C PHE A 7 -3.22 -0.04 8.15
N TRP A 8 -4.20 0.85 8.28
CA TRP A 8 -3.99 2.27 8.15
C TRP A 8 -3.33 2.84 9.41
N GLU A 9 -2.63 3.96 9.30
CA GLU A 9 -2.01 4.64 10.46
C GLU A 9 -3.03 5.03 11.54
N ASP A 10 -4.29 5.26 11.14
CA ASP A 10 -5.42 5.52 12.04
C ASP A 10 -5.92 4.27 12.80
N GLY A 11 -5.25 3.11 12.64
CA GLY A 11 -5.65 1.83 13.21
C GLY A 11 -6.79 1.12 12.47
N ARG A 12 -7.29 1.70 11.37
CA ARG A 12 -8.35 1.10 10.56
C ARG A 12 -7.81 -0.05 9.73
N ARG A 13 -8.58 -1.15 9.66
CA ARG A 13 -8.32 -2.28 8.77
C ARG A 13 -9.13 -2.13 7.49
N PHE A 14 -8.48 -2.30 6.35
CA PHE A 14 -9.15 -2.36 5.05
C PHE A 14 -8.82 -3.67 4.36
N GLU A 15 -9.85 -4.34 3.85
CA GLU A 15 -9.71 -5.54 3.03
C GLU A 15 -9.30 -5.15 1.61
N ILE A 16 -8.26 -5.79 1.09
CA ILE A 16 -7.82 -5.61 -0.29
C ILE A 16 -8.62 -6.55 -1.19
N ASP A 17 -9.46 -6.01 -2.07
CA ASP A 17 -10.16 -6.79 -3.09
C ASP A 17 -9.17 -7.49 -4.02
N ARG A 18 -8.18 -6.72 -4.52
CA ARG A 18 -7.17 -7.22 -5.46
C ARG A 18 -5.95 -6.33 -5.53
N VAL A 19 -4.77 -6.95 -5.63
CA VAL A 19 -3.52 -6.27 -6.05
C VAL A 19 -3.51 -6.20 -7.57
N LEU A 20 -3.56 -4.98 -8.12
CA LEU A 20 -3.54 -4.71 -9.56
C LEU A 20 -2.10 -4.63 -10.10
N ASP A 21 -1.17 -4.07 -9.33
CA ASP A 21 0.22 -3.88 -9.75
C ASP A 21 1.17 -3.94 -8.55
N ARG A 22 2.41 -4.40 -8.78
CA ARG A 22 3.49 -4.39 -7.79
C ARG A 22 4.80 -4.04 -8.48
N ARG A 23 5.37 -2.89 -8.17
CA ARG A 23 6.65 -2.43 -8.74
C ARG A 23 7.54 -1.77 -7.70
N ARG A 24 8.87 -1.88 -7.88
CA ARG A 24 9.81 -1.07 -7.10
C ARG A 24 9.68 0.38 -7.56
N ALA A 25 9.49 1.29 -6.62
CA ALA A 25 9.40 2.72 -6.91
C ALA A 25 10.07 3.48 -5.76
N ALA A 26 10.72 4.60 -6.11
CA ALA A 26 11.19 5.53 -5.09
C ALA A 26 9.97 6.08 -4.34
N SER A 27 9.98 5.99 -3.01
CA SER A 27 8.99 6.63 -2.15
C SER A 27 9.30 8.12 -2.13
N LEU A 28 8.54 8.90 -2.91
CA LEU A 28 8.72 10.36 -3.03
C LEU A 28 8.52 11.08 -1.68
N LYS A 29 7.77 10.47 -0.74
CA LYS A 29 7.42 11.06 0.56
C LYS A 29 8.43 10.75 1.67
N ALA A 30 9.07 9.59 1.63
CA ALA A 30 9.99 9.13 2.68
C ALA A 30 11.49 9.18 2.29
N GLY A 31 11.81 9.47 1.02
CA GLY A 31 13.18 9.43 0.52
C GLY A 31 13.78 8.00 0.43
N GLY A 32 12.95 6.98 0.65
CA GLY A 32 13.34 5.57 0.62
C GLY A 32 13.07 4.86 -0.72
N VAL A 33 13.77 3.75 -0.97
CA VAL A 33 13.46 2.81 -2.06
C VAL A 33 12.50 1.75 -1.51
N GLY A 34 11.24 1.79 -1.91
CA GLY A 34 10.19 0.87 -1.46
C GLY A 34 9.58 0.03 -2.58
N ILE A 35 8.69 -0.89 -2.22
CA ILE A 35 7.81 -1.56 -3.19
C ILE A 35 6.46 -0.85 -3.16
N ARG A 36 6.02 -0.34 -4.31
CA ARG A 36 4.69 0.24 -4.50
C ARG A 36 3.74 -0.82 -5.03
N TYR A 37 2.62 -0.96 -4.36
CA TYR A 37 1.50 -1.80 -4.73
C TYR A 37 0.34 -0.91 -5.15
N LEU A 38 -0.24 -1.18 -6.31
CA LEU A 38 -1.55 -0.67 -6.67
C LEU A 38 -2.57 -1.71 -6.24
N CYS A 39 -3.40 -1.37 -5.26
CA CYS A 39 -4.45 -2.23 -4.75
C CYS A 39 -5.82 -1.62 -5.01
N ARG A 40 -6.84 -2.46 -5.16
CA ARG A 40 -8.24 -2.06 -5.15
C ARG A 40 -8.84 -2.41 -3.79
N ILE A 41 -9.47 -1.44 -3.16
CA ILE A 41 -10.09 -1.52 -1.82
C ILE A 41 -11.47 -0.90 -1.91
N ARG A 42 -12.52 -1.69 -1.66
CA ARG A 42 -13.93 -1.30 -1.83
C ARG A 42 -14.20 -0.68 -3.21
N GLY A 43 -13.62 -1.27 -4.25
CA GLY A 43 -13.74 -0.77 -5.62
C GLY A 43 -12.92 0.49 -5.94
N ARG A 44 -12.18 1.07 -4.98
CA ARG A 44 -11.32 2.23 -5.20
C ARG A 44 -9.86 1.83 -5.31
N GLU A 45 -9.15 2.44 -6.24
CA GLU A 45 -7.72 2.21 -6.44
C GLU A 45 -6.90 3.00 -5.42
N THR A 46 -5.90 2.37 -4.82
CA THR A 46 -5.08 2.94 -3.75
C THR A 46 -3.63 2.49 -3.92
N TYR A 47 -2.71 3.43 -3.81
CA TYR A 47 -1.28 3.16 -3.79
C TYR A 47 -0.80 2.90 -2.38
N LEU A 48 -0.19 1.73 -2.18
CA LEU A 48 0.43 1.32 -0.94
C LEU A 48 1.93 1.20 -1.14
N PHE A 49 2.70 1.62 -0.15
CA PHE A 49 4.14 1.49 -0.12
C PHE A 49 4.53 0.54 1.01
N TYR A 50 5.42 -0.40 0.68
CA TYR A 50 5.97 -1.37 1.61
C TYR A 50 7.45 -1.03 1.87
N GLU A 51 7.76 -0.68 3.11
CA GLU A 51 9.12 -0.39 3.59
C GLU A 51 9.43 -1.27 4.81
N GLY A 52 9.59 -2.58 4.60
CA GLY A 52 9.78 -3.56 5.69
C GLY A 52 8.43 -3.99 6.30
N PRO A 53 8.29 -4.27 7.62
CA PRO A 53 7.03 -4.76 8.19
C PRO A 53 5.89 -3.72 8.22
N ARG A 54 6.11 -2.52 7.66
CA ARG A 54 5.16 -1.40 7.70
C ARG A 54 4.63 -1.11 6.30
N TRP A 55 3.32 -0.92 6.24
CA TRP A 55 2.59 -0.47 5.06
C TRP A 55 2.22 0.99 5.24
N PHE A 56 2.43 1.77 4.19
CA PHE A 56 2.06 3.18 4.15
C PHE A 56 1.13 3.40 2.98
N VAL A 57 0.16 4.28 3.15
CA VAL A 57 -0.68 4.70 2.02
C VAL A 57 -0.21 6.06 1.56
N GLU A 58 -0.24 6.28 0.24
CA GLU A 58 -0.12 7.62 -0.31
C GLU A 58 -1.34 8.47 0.12
N GLY A 59 -1.26 9.04 1.32
CA GLY A 59 -2.15 10.11 1.75
C GLY A 59 -1.83 11.35 0.94
N LYS A 60 -2.81 11.78 0.14
CA LYS A 60 -2.85 13.09 -0.51
C LYS A 60 -2.77 14.21 0.52
#